data_AF-A0A829GFL4-F1
#
_entry.id   AF-A0A829GFL4-F1
#
_cell.length_a   1.000
_cell.length_b   1.000
_cell.length_c   1.000
_cell.angle_alpha   90.00
_cell.angle_beta   90.00
_cell.angle_gamma   90.00
#
_symmetry.space_group_name_H-M   'P 1'
#
loop_
_entity.id
_entity.type
_entity.pdbx_description
1 polymer ?
#
loop_
_entity_poly.entity_id
_entity_poly.type
_entity_poly.pdbx_seq_one_letter_code
_entity_poly.pdbx_strand_id
1 'polypeptide(L)'
;DDLISNVSDEFGYHIQPDLTFTALIDKIDHGTFQLEDLSQSFRDIEQSSEFFSGLFEDVDLYSRKLGATPQKQNQVISDVMKQISTLDLVGQNTNDILGDAYEYLIGQFASDSGKNAGEFYTPQSVSRLITQIAMHGKEDVRGFTIYDPTMGSGSLLLNARRYSNERLSINYFGQELNTSTYNLARMNMILHGVPINNQHLHNADTLDQDWPIEEPTNFDAVVMNPPYSAHWQPSKGTENDPRFVSYGLAPKSKADFAFLLHGYYHLKDTGVMCIVLPHGVLFRGGAEGRIRKALLENGAIDTVIGLPANIFFNTSIPTTVTVLKKSRTTRDVLFIDASKEFEKAKNQNHLTDDNIQKILETYINRKDVDKYAHLASFDEIKENDFNLNIPRYVDTTEPEKPVDVVKVVADIKKNDEEIARLSSELAKNFDDLVANNDEAAKQLAALKELFKNE
;
A
#
# COMPACT_ATOMS: atom_id res chain seq x y z
N ASP A 1 -1.87 47.67 6.24
CA ASP A 1 -3.19 47.27 5.71
C ASP A 1 -3.07 46.67 4.32
N ASP A 2 -2.59 47.41 3.31
CA ASP A 2 -2.45 46.89 1.93
C ASP A 2 -1.61 45.60 1.80
N LEU A 3 -0.48 45.51 2.50
CA LEU A 3 0.35 44.29 2.49
C LEU A 3 -0.36 43.09 3.13
N ILE A 4 -1.12 43.32 4.20
CA ILE A 4 -1.87 42.27 4.91
C ILE A 4 -3.01 41.77 4.02
N SER A 5 -3.71 42.68 3.33
CA SER A 5 -4.73 42.33 2.35
C SER A 5 -4.14 41.46 1.25
N ASN A 6 -3.03 41.89 0.63
CA ASN A 6 -2.41 41.14 -0.46
C ASN A 6 -1.97 39.73 -0.04
N VAL A 7 -1.34 39.59 1.13
CA VAL A 7 -0.90 38.27 1.64
C VAL A 7 -2.10 37.39 1.97
N SER A 8 -3.16 37.96 2.55
CA SER A 8 -4.39 37.21 2.85
C SER A 8 -5.13 36.78 1.57
N ASP A 9 -5.14 37.63 0.54
CA ASP A 9 -5.75 37.32 -0.75
C ASP A 9 -4.97 36.24 -1.52
N GLU A 10 -3.63 36.23 -1.40
CA GLU A 10 -2.77 35.26 -2.09
C GLU A 10 -2.74 33.89 -1.40
N PHE A 11 -2.62 33.85 -0.08
CA PHE A 11 -2.38 32.60 0.67
C PHE A 11 -3.56 32.14 1.54
N GLY A 12 -4.58 32.98 1.72
CA GLY A 12 -5.73 32.69 2.58
C GLY A 12 -5.45 32.87 4.08
N TYR A 13 -4.26 33.37 4.46
CA TYR A 13 -3.89 33.67 5.84
C TYR A 13 -2.85 34.79 5.92
N HIS A 14 -2.66 35.35 7.11
CA HIS A 14 -1.51 36.19 7.44
C HIS A 14 -1.06 35.87 8.87
N ILE A 15 0.24 36.02 9.14
CA ILE A 15 0.82 35.83 10.48
C ILE A 15 1.28 37.18 11.00
N GLN A 16 1.00 37.47 12.27
CA GLN A 16 1.49 38.70 12.90
C GLN A 16 3.03 38.76 12.86
N PRO A 17 3.65 39.92 12.58
CA PRO A 17 5.10 40.01 12.41
C PRO A 17 5.92 39.41 13.56
N ASP A 18 5.45 39.57 14.80
CA ASP A 18 6.08 39.08 16.04
C ASP A 18 5.81 37.60 16.36
N LEU A 19 4.94 36.96 15.57
CA LEU A 19 4.59 35.53 15.64
C LEU A 19 5.07 34.73 14.43
N THR A 20 5.70 35.38 13.45
CA THR A 20 6.36 34.67 12.33
C THR A 20 7.43 33.70 12.84
N PHE A 21 7.65 32.59 12.14
CA PHE A 21 8.69 31.62 12.53
C PHE A 21 10.06 32.28 12.74
N THR A 22 10.44 33.21 11.86
CA THR A 22 11.68 34.00 12.01
C THR A 22 11.72 34.83 13.30
N ALA A 23 10.63 35.51 13.66
CA ALA A 23 10.55 36.28 14.91
C ALA A 23 10.57 35.38 16.14
N LEU A 24 9.95 34.19 16.08
CA LEU A 24 10.01 33.22 17.17
C LEU A 24 11.44 32.70 17.37
N ILE A 25 12.19 32.44 16.29
CA ILE A 25 13.63 32.07 16.39
C ILE A 25 14.43 33.20 17.05
N ASP A 26 14.19 34.46 16.68
CA ASP A 26 14.85 35.61 17.30
C ASP A 26 14.53 35.72 18.81
N LYS A 27 13.27 35.47 19.21
CA LYS A 27 12.88 35.37 20.63
C LYS A 27 13.61 34.23 21.35
N ILE A 28 13.86 33.09 20.69
CA ILE A 28 14.62 31.98 21.28
C ILE A 28 16.08 32.40 21.50
N ASP A 29 16.70 33.07 20.54
CA ASP A 29 18.09 33.52 20.64
C ASP A 29 18.31 34.60 21.71
N HIS A 30 17.30 35.43 21.96
CA HIS A 30 17.29 36.42 23.03
C HIS A 30 16.79 35.88 24.38
N GLY A 31 16.39 34.60 24.46
CA GLY A 31 15.90 33.97 25.69
C GLY A 31 14.55 34.50 26.18
N THR A 32 13.74 35.07 25.28
CA THR A 32 12.42 35.67 25.58
C THR A 32 11.25 34.83 25.05
N PHE A 33 11.52 33.77 24.28
CA PHE A 33 10.49 32.90 23.70
C PHE A 33 9.62 32.20 24.74
N GLN A 34 8.31 32.20 24.51
CA GLN A 34 7.33 31.47 25.29
C GLN A 34 6.55 30.51 24.39
N LEU A 35 6.21 29.31 24.90
CA LEU A 35 5.37 28.36 24.17
C LEU A 35 4.02 28.97 23.75
N GLU A 36 3.51 29.92 24.52
CA GLU A 36 2.30 30.66 24.21
C GLU A 36 2.42 31.46 22.91
N ASP A 37 3.60 31.98 22.55
CA ASP A 37 3.82 32.69 21.29
C ASP A 37 3.57 31.74 20.10
N LEU A 38 4.12 30.53 20.15
CA LEU A 38 3.91 29.51 19.10
C LEU A 38 2.45 29.05 19.06
N SER A 39 1.84 28.83 20.24
CA SER A 39 0.44 28.46 20.33
C SER A 39 -0.49 29.53 19.75
N GLN A 40 -0.18 30.81 19.99
CA GLN A 40 -0.92 31.91 19.38
C GLN A 40 -0.73 31.94 17.86
N SER A 41 0.49 31.70 17.35
CA SER A 41 0.72 31.61 15.90
C SER A 41 -0.12 30.50 15.24
N PHE A 42 -0.29 29.34 15.89
CA PHE A 42 -1.17 28.29 15.38
C PHE A 42 -2.63 28.74 15.35
N ARG A 43 -3.11 29.35 16.45
CA ARG A 43 -4.49 29.87 16.52
C ARG A 43 -4.76 30.95 15.47
N ASP A 44 -3.81 31.83 15.20
CA ASP A 44 -3.94 32.88 14.18
C ASP A 44 -4.13 32.27 12.79
N ILE A 45 -3.37 31.21 12.46
CA ILE A 45 -3.53 30.49 11.19
C ILE A 45 -4.89 29.79 11.14
N GLU A 46 -5.30 29.06 12.19
CA GLU A 46 -6.58 28.35 12.21
C GLU A 46 -7.80 29.27 12.11
N GLN A 47 -7.69 30.49 12.64
CA GLN A 47 -8.77 31.49 12.61
C GLN A 47 -8.81 32.30 11.32
N SER A 48 -7.78 32.19 10.47
CA SER A 48 -7.69 32.97 9.23
C SER A 48 -8.73 32.58 8.19
N SER A 49 -9.06 31.29 8.09
CA SER A 49 -10.14 30.77 7.25
C SER A 49 -10.55 29.35 7.66
N GLU A 50 -11.74 28.93 7.22
CA GLU A 50 -12.24 27.56 7.42
C GLU A 50 -11.26 26.51 6.89
N PHE A 51 -10.51 26.82 5.82
CA PHE A 51 -9.53 25.93 5.22
C PHE A 51 -8.38 25.57 6.16
N PHE A 52 -8.04 26.41 7.14
CA PHE A 52 -6.98 26.14 8.12
C PHE A 52 -7.52 25.71 9.49
N SER A 53 -8.84 25.77 9.71
CA SER A 53 -9.46 25.42 11.00
C SER A 53 -9.08 24.01 11.44
N GLY A 54 -8.68 23.88 12.69
CA GLY A 54 -8.36 22.60 13.35
C GLY A 54 -7.07 21.91 12.86
N LEU A 55 -6.25 22.57 12.03
CA LEU A 55 -5.05 21.98 11.44
C LEU A 55 -4.01 21.56 12.48
N PHE A 56 -3.92 22.25 13.63
CA PHE A 56 -2.92 22.03 14.67
C PHE A 56 -3.50 21.43 15.96
N GLU A 57 -4.74 20.94 15.96
CA GLU A 57 -5.42 20.41 17.16
C GLU A 57 -4.68 19.26 17.86
N ASP A 58 -3.92 18.45 17.10
CA ASP A 58 -3.14 17.34 17.66
C ASP A 58 -1.80 17.77 18.30
N VAL A 59 -1.44 19.05 18.18
CA VAL A 59 -0.15 19.56 18.67
C VAL A 59 -0.26 20.02 20.12
N ASP A 60 -0.02 19.09 21.05
CA ASP A 60 0.08 19.39 22.48
C ASP A 60 1.48 19.92 22.86
N LEU A 61 1.67 21.24 22.75
CA LEU A 61 2.90 21.94 23.15
C LEU A 61 3.22 21.83 24.66
N TYR A 62 2.25 21.45 25.49
CA TYR A 62 2.38 21.33 26.94
C TYR A 62 2.43 19.87 27.41
N SER A 63 2.68 18.93 26.49
CA SER A 63 2.75 17.51 26.79
C SER A 63 3.87 17.20 27.80
N ARG A 64 3.58 16.33 28.77
CA ARG A 64 4.59 15.81 29.71
C ARG A 64 5.68 14.98 29.02
N LYS A 65 5.43 14.52 27.79
CA LYS A 65 6.42 13.81 26.97
C LYS A 65 7.55 14.74 26.49
N LEU A 66 7.27 16.05 26.35
CA LEU A 66 8.26 17.06 25.99
C LEU A 66 9.13 17.48 27.19
N GLY A 67 8.63 17.29 28.41
CA GLY A 67 9.35 17.59 29.64
C GLY A 67 8.44 17.64 30.86
N ALA A 68 9.02 17.41 32.04
CA ALA A 68 8.27 17.45 33.30
C ALA A 68 7.98 18.88 33.82
N THR A 69 8.68 19.89 33.29
CA THR A 69 8.54 21.29 33.70
C THR A 69 8.31 22.20 32.48
N PRO A 70 7.63 23.36 32.64
CA PRO A 70 7.43 24.31 31.54
C PRO A 70 8.74 24.76 30.89
N GLN A 71 9.81 24.93 31.68
CA GLN A 71 11.13 25.29 31.15
C GLN A 71 11.70 24.20 30.25
N LYS A 72 11.52 22.92 30.63
CA LYS A 72 12.01 21.80 29.81
C LYS A 72 11.20 21.64 28.53
N GLN A 73 9.89 21.82 28.59
CA GLN A 73 9.00 21.80 27.41
C GLN A 73 9.39 22.91 26.43
N ASN A 74 9.56 24.14 26.92
CA ASN A 74 9.99 25.29 26.14
C ASN A 74 11.38 25.04 25.51
N GLN A 75 12.34 24.51 26.27
CA GLN A 75 13.67 24.16 25.75
C GLN A 75 13.59 23.14 24.60
N VAL A 76 12.80 22.07 24.75
CA VAL A 76 12.70 21.03 23.72
C VAL A 76 12.08 21.58 22.43
N ILE A 77 11.02 22.37 22.52
CA ILE A 77 10.42 23.02 21.35
C ILE A 77 11.41 24.01 20.71
N SER A 78 12.09 24.82 21.53
CA SER A 78 13.13 25.73 21.05
C SER A 78 14.25 25.02 20.30
N ASP A 79 14.73 23.89 20.82
CA ASP A 79 15.77 23.08 20.19
C ASP A 79 15.32 22.56 18.81
N VAL A 80 14.08 22.06 18.72
CA VAL A 80 13.49 21.59 17.45
C VAL A 80 13.34 22.73 16.44
N MET A 81 12.78 23.87 16.86
CA MET A 81 12.62 25.04 16.00
C MET A 81 13.97 25.53 15.47
N LYS A 82 15.00 25.56 16.32
CA LYS A 82 16.37 25.91 15.92
C LYS A 82 16.98 24.97 14.90
N GLN A 83 16.70 23.67 14.98
CA GLN A 83 17.16 22.74 13.94
C GLN A 83 16.43 23.00 12.62
N ILE A 84 15.11 23.20 12.66
CA ILE A 84 14.31 23.50 11.47
C ILE A 84 14.76 24.81 10.80
N SER A 85 15.12 25.84 11.58
CA SER A 85 15.56 27.13 11.04
C SER A 85 16.88 27.08 10.27
N THR A 86 17.64 25.98 10.38
CA THR A 86 18.85 25.79 9.56
C THR A 86 18.55 25.31 8.14
N LEU A 87 17.31 24.90 7.87
CA LEU A 87 16.87 24.36 6.59
C LEU A 87 16.37 25.50 5.70
N ASP A 88 16.72 25.47 4.42
CA ASP A 88 16.13 26.35 3.40
C ASP A 88 14.83 25.73 2.88
N LEU A 89 13.69 26.22 3.38
CA LEU A 89 12.37 25.66 3.10
C LEU A 89 11.53 26.50 2.11
N VAL A 90 11.93 27.75 1.81
CA VAL A 90 11.07 28.74 1.11
C VAL A 90 11.77 29.43 -0.09
N GLY A 91 12.90 28.91 -0.56
CA GLY A 91 13.59 29.39 -1.77
C GLY A 91 12.81 29.20 -3.09
N GLN A 92 13.23 29.90 -4.15
CA GLN A 92 12.63 29.71 -5.49
C GLN A 92 12.95 28.30 -6.01
N ASN A 93 11.91 27.47 -6.21
CA ASN A 93 11.90 26.02 -6.52
C ASN A 93 11.78 25.06 -5.31
N THR A 94 11.42 25.52 -4.10
CA THR A 94 11.37 24.63 -2.91
C THR A 94 10.08 23.85 -2.71
N ASN A 95 8.93 24.22 -3.30
CA ASN A 95 7.66 23.53 -2.98
C ASN A 95 7.68 22.03 -3.33
N ASP A 96 8.21 21.64 -4.49
CA ASP A 96 8.32 20.22 -4.85
C ASP A 96 9.32 19.48 -3.94
N ILE A 97 10.44 20.13 -3.59
CA ILE A 97 11.48 19.55 -2.71
C ILE A 97 10.95 19.39 -1.27
N LEU A 98 10.26 20.40 -0.76
CA LEU A 98 9.67 20.42 0.57
C LEU A 98 8.57 19.37 0.68
N GLY A 99 7.69 19.29 -0.33
CA GLY A 99 6.69 18.25 -0.43
C GLY A 99 7.31 16.85 -0.44
N ASP A 100 8.31 16.61 -1.28
CA ASP A 100 9.00 15.31 -1.35
C ASP A 100 9.73 14.97 -0.03
N ALA A 101 10.31 15.95 0.65
CA ALA A 101 10.92 15.76 1.97
C ALA A 101 9.88 15.43 3.05
N TYR A 102 8.72 16.10 3.02
CA TYR A 102 7.61 15.82 3.93
C TYR A 102 7.03 14.43 3.70
N GLU A 103 6.83 14.05 2.44
CA GLU A 103 6.39 12.72 2.03
C GLU A 103 7.38 11.63 2.50
N TYR A 104 8.70 11.90 2.41
CA TYR A 104 9.71 11.01 2.96
C TYR A 104 9.56 10.83 4.47
N LEU A 105 9.33 11.92 5.22
CA LEU A 105 9.10 11.86 6.67
C LEU A 105 7.84 11.06 7.02
N ILE A 106 6.72 11.26 6.31
CA ILE A 106 5.50 10.46 6.47
C ILE A 106 5.82 8.97 6.24
N GLY A 107 6.58 8.64 5.20
CA GLY A 107 7.02 7.28 4.92
C GLY A 107 7.89 6.68 6.03
N GLN A 108 8.77 7.46 6.65
CA GLN A 108 9.56 7.01 7.81
C GLN A 108 8.66 6.75 9.03
N PHE A 109 7.73 7.66 9.33
CA PHE A 109 6.77 7.48 10.43
C PHE A 109 5.88 6.25 10.21
N ALA A 110 5.48 5.97 8.96
CA ALA A 110 4.78 4.75 8.59
C ALA A 110 5.65 3.51 8.86
N SER A 111 6.91 3.51 8.41
CA SER A 111 7.84 2.41 8.68
C SER A 111 8.01 2.14 10.18
N ASP A 112 8.12 3.19 11.00
CA ASP A 112 8.33 3.09 12.45
C ASP A 112 7.07 2.70 13.23
N SER A 113 5.88 3.06 12.72
CA SER A 113 4.58 2.74 13.34
C SER A 113 4.15 1.28 13.14
N GLY A 114 4.84 0.52 12.29
CA GLY A 114 4.61 -0.90 12.07
C GLY A 114 3.18 -1.23 11.65
N LYS A 115 2.45 -2.01 12.47
CA LYS A 115 1.08 -2.47 12.14
C LYS A 115 0.06 -1.36 11.98
N ASN A 116 0.26 -0.21 12.63
CA ASN A 116 -0.67 0.93 12.56
C ASN A 116 -0.47 1.76 11.28
N ALA A 117 0.56 1.49 10.49
CA ALA A 117 0.96 2.30 9.35
C ALA A 117 0.08 2.16 8.11
N GLY A 118 -0.47 0.96 7.89
CA GLY A 118 -1.05 0.63 6.59
C GLY A 118 -2.44 1.18 6.32
N GLU A 119 -3.06 1.81 7.31
CA GLU A 119 -4.32 2.55 7.12
C GLU A 119 -4.07 3.98 6.61
N PHE A 120 -2.88 4.57 6.87
CA PHE A 120 -2.60 5.96 6.49
C PHE A 120 -1.53 6.14 5.42
N TYR A 121 -0.76 5.12 5.05
CA TYR A 121 0.31 5.25 4.06
C TYR A 121 0.40 4.07 3.09
N THR A 122 0.39 4.40 1.80
CA THR A 122 0.61 3.44 0.70
C THR A 122 2.06 3.55 0.23
N PRO A 123 2.85 2.46 0.18
CA PRO A 123 4.22 2.49 -0.30
C PRO A 123 4.34 3.19 -1.66
N GLN A 124 5.29 4.11 -1.77
CA GLN A 124 5.43 5.01 -2.91
C GLN A 124 5.47 4.26 -4.26
N SER A 125 6.17 3.13 -4.33
CA SER A 125 6.27 2.33 -5.56
C SER A 125 4.94 1.73 -6.00
N VAL A 126 4.07 1.36 -5.06
CA VAL A 126 2.70 0.91 -5.34
C VAL A 126 1.83 2.09 -5.77
N SER A 127 1.96 3.24 -5.10
CA SER A 127 1.23 4.46 -5.46
C SER A 127 1.55 4.92 -6.88
N ARG A 128 2.81 4.82 -7.31
CA ARG A 128 3.23 5.10 -8.70
C ARG A 128 2.58 4.18 -9.71
N LEU A 129 2.56 2.87 -9.44
CA LEU A 129 1.95 1.89 -10.32
C LEU A 129 0.45 2.15 -10.49
N ILE A 130 -0.25 2.32 -9.36
CA ILE A 130 -1.70 2.59 -9.32
C ILE A 130 -2.04 3.86 -10.10
N THR A 131 -1.29 4.93 -9.86
CA THR A 131 -1.54 6.24 -10.49
C THR A 131 -1.29 6.19 -11.99
N GLN A 132 -0.18 5.58 -12.44
CA GLN A 132 0.11 5.44 -13.86
C GLN A 132 -0.97 4.62 -14.58
N ILE A 133 -1.49 3.56 -13.96
CA ILE A 133 -2.62 2.80 -14.52
C ILE A 133 -3.88 3.66 -14.58
N ALA A 134 -4.22 4.36 -13.49
CA ALA A 134 -5.46 5.13 -13.39
C ALA A 134 -5.50 6.34 -14.34
N MET A 135 -4.33 6.92 -14.64
CA MET A 135 -4.17 8.10 -15.49
C MET A 135 -3.73 7.79 -16.91
N HIS A 136 -3.49 6.52 -17.26
CA HIS A 136 -2.96 6.15 -18.57
C HIS A 136 -3.83 6.70 -19.71
N GLY A 137 -3.22 7.50 -20.60
CA GLY A 137 -3.89 8.15 -21.72
C GLY A 137 -4.72 9.39 -21.36
N LYS A 138 -4.59 9.89 -20.12
CA LYS A 138 -5.27 11.09 -19.58
C LYS A 138 -4.29 12.09 -18.96
N GLU A 139 -3.01 11.99 -19.28
CA GLU A 139 -1.93 12.78 -18.69
C GLU A 139 -2.09 14.30 -18.96
N ASP A 140 -2.72 14.65 -20.09
CA ASP A 140 -2.99 16.02 -20.56
C ASP A 140 -4.41 16.54 -20.23
N VAL A 141 -5.19 15.80 -19.44
CA VAL A 141 -6.56 16.22 -19.09
C VAL A 141 -6.52 17.33 -18.06
N ARG A 142 -6.85 18.56 -18.49
CA ARG A 142 -7.06 19.69 -17.58
C ARG A 142 -8.32 19.49 -16.74
N GLY A 143 -8.26 19.78 -15.45
CA GLY A 143 -9.39 19.60 -14.55
C GLY A 143 -9.62 18.15 -14.13
N PHE A 144 -8.64 17.26 -14.35
CA PHE A 144 -8.73 15.84 -14.00
C PHE A 144 -9.19 15.66 -12.55
N THR A 145 -10.22 14.85 -12.35
CA THR A 145 -10.80 14.59 -11.03
C THR A 145 -10.35 13.23 -10.51
N ILE A 146 -9.70 13.22 -9.34
CA ILE A 146 -9.23 12.00 -8.68
C ILE A 146 -9.81 11.89 -7.27
N TYR A 147 -10.24 10.68 -6.90
CA TYR A 147 -10.88 10.41 -5.62
C TYR A 147 -10.22 9.25 -4.86
N ASP A 148 -9.98 9.46 -3.57
CA ASP A 148 -9.58 8.41 -2.62
C ASP A 148 -10.48 8.50 -1.37
N PRO A 149 -11.50 7.64 -1.25
CA PRO A 149 -12.38 7.57 -0.09
C PRO A 149 -11.69 7.05 1.19
N THR A 150 -10.43 6.65 1.13
CA THR A 150 -9.64 6.13 2.26
C THR A 150 -8.24 6.72 2.19
N MET A 151 -8.18 8.05 2.06
CA MET A 151 -7.00 8.75 1.57
C MET A 151 -5.77 8.64 2.47
N GLY A 152 -5.96 8.34 3.76
CA GLY A 152 -4.88 8.36 4.72
C GLY A 152 -4.19 9.72 4.73
N SER A 153 -2.87 9.72 4.61
CA SER A 153 -2.02 10.92 4.51
C SER A 153 -2.12 11.68 3.17
N GLY A 154 -2.98 11.27 2.24
CA GLY A 154 -3.11 11.88 0.91
C GLY A 154 -1.97 11.57 -0.06
N SER A 155 -0.96 10.80 0.37
CA SER A 155 0.21 10.41 -0.41
C SER A 155 -0.16 9.69 -1.72
N LEU A 156 -1.16 8.81 -1.70
CA LEU A 156 -1.62 8.11 -2.91
C LEU A 156 -2.23 9.10 -3.92
N LEU A 157 -3.12 9.97 -3.46
CA LEU A 157 -3.72 11.03 -4.29
C LEU A 157 -2.67 11.95 -4.92
N LEU A 158 -1.70 12.41 -4.13
CA LEU A 158 -0.67 13.35 -4.57
C LEU A 158 0.26 12.79 -5.65
N ASN A 159 0.31 11.47 -5.86
CA ASN A 159 1.04 10.89 -6.98
C ASN A 159 0.47 11.33 -8.33
N ALA A 160 -0.81 11.72 -8.43
CA ALA A 160 -1.41 12.19 -9.68
C ALA A 160 -0.67 13.40 -10.28
N ARG A 161 -0.18 14.30 -9.43
CA ARG A 161 0.65 15.44 -9.87
C ARG A 161 1.92 14.99 -10.60
N ARG A 162 2.52 13.87 -10.21
CA ARG A 162 3.77 13.39 -10.82
C ARG A 162 3.58 12.94 -12.27
N TYR A 163 2.38 12.49 -12.60
CA TYR A 163 2.05 11.86 -13.89
C TYR A 163 1.09 12.68 -14.77
N SER A 164 0.72 13.89 -14.33
CA SER A 164 -0.03 14.84 -15.15
C SER A 164 0.86 15.96 -15.67
N ASN A 165 0.59 16.39 -16.90
CA ASN A 165 1.16 17.61 -17.48
C ASN A 165 0.37 18.87 -17.03
N GLU A 166 -0.83 18.70 -16.47
CA GLU A 166 -1.76 19.76 -16.04
C GLU A 166 -1.87 19.82 -14.50
N ARG A 167 -0.73 19.67 -13.83
CA ARG A 167 -0.55 19.48 -12.38
C ARG A 167 -1.40 20.38 -11.48
N LEU A 168 -1.44 21.67 -11.78
CA LEU A 168 -2.15 22.68 -10.97
C LEU A 168 -3.67 22.70 -11.22
N SER A 169 -4.16 21.91 -12.17
CA SER A 169 -5.58 21.83 -12.52
C SER A 169 -6.27 20.56 -12.00
N ILE A 170 -5.52 19.61 -11.45
CA ILE A 170 -6.09 18.38 -10.87
C ILE A 170 -6.95 18.78 -9.67
N ASN A 171 -8.16 18.22 -9.59
CA ASN A 171 -9.05 18.33 -8.43
C ASN A 171 -8.96 17.05 -7.60
N TYR A 172 -8.58 17.20 -6.34
CA TYR A 172 -8.36 16.10 -5.41
C TYR A 172 -9.56 15.99 -4.48
N PHE A 173 -10.22 14.83 -4.50
CA PHE A 173 -11.28 14.47 -3.59
C PHE A 173 -10.75 13.38 -2.65
N GLY A 174 -10.88 13.58 -1.35
CA GLY A 174 -10.35 12.64 -0.38
C GLY A 174 -11.21 12.56 0.87
N GLN A 175 -11.36 11.36 1.42
CA GLN A 175 -12.05 11.14 2.67
C GLN A 175 -11.20 10.33 3.64
N GLU A 176 -11.16 10.75 4.91
CA GLU A 176 -10.41 10.10 5.97
C GLU A 176 -11.22 10.09 7.28
N LEU A 177 -11.20 8.96 7.99
CA LEU A 177 -11.92 8.80 9.25
C LEU A 177 -11.14 9.42 10.43
N ASN A 178 -9.83 9.19 10.49
CA ASN A 178 -9.00 9.64 11.58
C ASN A 178 -8.63 11.12 11.41
N THR A 179 -9.11 11.98 12.32
CA THR A 179 -8.87 13.43 12.26
C THR A 179 -7.40 13.81 12.21
N SER A 180 -6.53 13.07 12.90
CA SER A 180 -5.09 13.35 12.88
C SER A 180 -4.44 13.03 11.55
N THR A 181 -4.82 11.90 10.96
CA THR A 181 -4.42 11.52 9.60
C THR A 181 -5.01 12.48 8.54
N TYR A 182 -6.24 12.93 8.72
CA TYR A 182 -6.89 13.94 7.89
C TYR A 182 -6.12 15.27 7.90
N ASN A 183 -5.72 15.75 9.08
CA ASN A 183 -4.92 16.97 9.23
C ASN A 183 -3.53 16.80 8.59
N LEU A 184 -2.91 15.62 8.74
CA LEU A 184 -1.67 15.29 8.04
C LEU A 184 -1.84 15.40 6.51
N ALA A 185 -2.94 14.90 5.96
CA ALA A 185 -3.21 14.99 4.54
C ALA A 185 -3.45 16.41 4.04
N ARG A 186 -4.14 17.25 4.83
CA ARG A 186 -4.29 18.69 4.56
C ARG A 186 -2.93 19.39 4.50
N MET A 187 -2.07 19.16 5.49
CA MET A 187 -0.69 19.68 5.49
C MET A 187 0.08 19.18 4.27
N ASN A 188 -0.07 17.89 3.92
CA ASN A 188 0.63 17.29 2.80
C ASN A 188 0.23 17.95 1.46
N MET A 189 -1.06 18.23 1.25
CA MET A 189 -1.55 18.93 0.06
C MET A 189 -1.03 20.38 -0.02
N ILE A 190 -1.02 21.10 1.12
CA ILE A 190 -0.52 22.48 1.21
C ILE A 190 0.98 22.54 0.88
N LEU A 191 1.80 21.68 1.49
CA LEU A 191 3.26 21.67 1.30
C LEU A 191 3.66 21.30 -0.13
N HIS A 192 2.80 20.56 -0.80
CA HIS A 192 2.95 20.23 -2.21
C HIS A 192 2.31 21.24 -3.18
N GLY A 193 1.88 22.40 -2.67
CA GLY A 193 1.41 23.51 -3.49
C GLY A 193 0.12 23.25 -4.26
N VAL A 194 -0.75 22.35 -3.76
CA VAL A 194 -2.06 22.13 -4.38
C VAL A 194 -2.93 23.38 -4.15
N PRO A 195 -3.52 23.99 -5.19
CA PRO A 195 -4.40 25.15 -5.00
C PRO A 195 -5.57 24.85 -4.06
N ILE A 196 -5.92 25.77 -3.17
CA ILE A 196 -7.00 25.60 -2.17
C ILE A 196 -8.31 25.16 -2.84
N ASN A 197 -8.67 25.78 -3.97
CA ASN A 197 -9.91 25.48 -4.70
C ASN A 197 -9.95 24.09 -5.35
N ASN A 198 -8.82 23.38 -5.40
CA ASN A 198 -8.71 22.04 -5.96
C ASN A 198 -8.61 20.97 -4.86
N GLN A 199 -8.72 21.35 -3.59
CA GLN A 199 -8.67 20.45 -2.44
C GLN A 199 -10.07 20.26 -1.87
N HIS A 200 -10.62 19.07 -2.03
CA HIS A 200 -11.91 18.67 -1.48
C HIS A 200 -11.67 17.52 -0.52
N LEU A 201 -11.36 17.82 0.74
CA LEU A 201 -11.03 16.81 1.75
C LEU A 201 -12.09 16.76 2.84
N HIS A 202 -12.58 15.57 3.17
CA HIS A 202 -13.65 15.35 4.13
C HIS A 202 -13.22 14.44 5.28
N ASN A 203 -13.54 14.81 6.52
CA ASN A 203 -13.26 13.98 7.70
C ASN A 203 -14.52 13.24 8.15
N ALA A 204 -14.72 12.00 7.70
CA ALA A 204 -15.85 11.15 8.10
C ALA A 204 -15.63 9.68 7.74
N ASP A 205 -16.50 8.80 8.25
CA ASP A 205 -16.55 7.39 7.85
C ASP A 205 -17.18 7.23 6.45
N THR A 206 -16.39 6.70 5.53
CA THR A 206 -16.71 6.42 4.13
C THR A 206 -17.91 5.49 3.92
N LEU A 207 -18.07 4.48 4.77
CA LEU A 207 -19.11 3.47 4.60
C LEU A 207 -20.41 3.88 5.29
N ASP A 208 -20.32 4.58 6.43
CA ASP A 208 -21.49 5.07 7.16
C ASP A 208 -22.19 6.23 6.44
N GLN A 209 -21.41 7.17 5.87
CA GLN A 209 -21.95 8.32 5.15
C GLN A 209 -21.32 8.42 3.76
N ASP A 210 -22.17 8.34 2.74
CA ASP A 210 -21.74 8.55 1.36
C ASP A 210 -21.27 9.99 1.15
N TRP A 211 -20.17 10.17 0.43
CA TRP A 211 -19.60 11.48 0.13
C TRP A 211 -18.66 11.40 -1.10
N PRO A 212 -18.69 12.37 -2.03
CA PRO A 212 -19.59 13.52 -2.06
C PRO A 212 -21.00 13.13 -2.52
N ILE A 213 -22.01 13.80 -1.95
CA ILE A 213 -23.42 13.69 -2.38
C ILE A 213 -23.85 14.82 -3.32
N GLU A 214 -23.06 15.89 -3.38
CA GLU A 214 -23.25 17.01 -4.30
C GLU A 214 -22.30 16.87 -5.49
N GLU A 215 -22.76 17.24 -6.69
CA GLU A 215 -21.96 17.12 -7.90
C GLU A 215 -20.70 18.03 -7.86
N PRO A 216 -19.54 17.54 -8.31
CA PRO A 216 -19.31 16.24 -8.95
C PRO A 216 -19.28 15.06 -7.96
N THR A 217 -20.08 14.03 -8.21
CA THR A 217 -20.08 12.79 -7.41
C THR A 217 -19.31 11.66 -8.09
N ASN A 218 -18.90 11.82 -9.36
CA ASN A 218 -18.17 10.82 -10.12
C ASN A 218 -16.86 11.35 -10.68
N PHE A 219 -15.80 10.54 -10.63
CA PHE A 219 -14.43 10.97 -10.88
C PHE A 219 -13.75 10.24 -12.06
N ASP A 220 -12.74 10.89 -12.66
CA ASP A 220 -11.97 10.35 -13.78
C ASP A 220 -11.04 9.20 -13.36
N ALA A 221 -10.58 9.24 -12.10
CA ALA A 221 -9.89 8.14 -11.44
C ALA A 221 -10.34 7.98 -9.98
N VAL A 222 -10.37 6.74 -9.53
CA VAL A 222 -10.52 6.39 -8.12
C VAL A 222 -9.33 5.54 -7.71
N VAL A 223 -8.55 5.98 -6.74
CA VAL A 223 -7.36 5.28 -6.25
C VAL A 223 -7.55 5.00 -4.76
N MET A 224 -7.31 3.77 -4.31
CA MET A 224 -7.66 3.39 -2.94
C MET A 224 -6.73 2.33 -2.37
N ASN A 225 -6.41 2.48 -1.08
CA ASN A 225 -5.80 1.47 -0.24
C ASN A 225 -6.58 1.39 1.10
N PRO A 226 -7.77 0.77 1.10
CA PRO A 226 -8.64 0.76 2.27
C PRO A 226 -8.07 -0.09 3.41
N PRO A 227 -8.55 0.07 4.65
CA PRO A 227 -8.16 -0.77 5.77
C PRO A 227 -8.53 -2.24 5.52
N TYR A 228 -7.52 -3.11 5.50
CA TYR A 228 -7.67 -4.50 5.09
C TYR A 228 -8.57 -5.30 6.04
N SER A 229 -9.61 -5.92 5.47
CA SER A 229 -10.53 -6.76 6.24
C SER A 229 -11.10 -6.06 7.49
N ALA A 230 -11.31 -4.74 7.40
CA ALA A 230 -11.93 -3.98 8.47
C ALA A 230 -13.31 -4.56 8.82
N HIS A 231 -13.66 -4.42 10.10
CA HIS A 231 -15.02 -4.69 10.53
C HIS A 231 -15.88 -3.47 10.18
N TRP A 232 -17.11 -3.72 9.77
CA TRP A 232 -18.07 -2.66 9.51
C TRP A 232 -19.46 -3.11 9.95
N GLN A 233 -20.33 -2.14 10.21
CA GLN A 233 -21.69 -2.37 10.67
C GLN A 233 -22.66 -1.70 9.70
N PRO A 234 -23.14 -2.40 8.66
CA PRO A 234 -24.14 -1.84 7.77
C PRO A 234 -25.38 -1.47 8.57
N SER A 235 -25.82 -0.22 8.43
CA SER A 235 -27.02 0.30 9.05
C SER A 235 -28.28 -0.32 8.41
N LYS A 236 -29.45 -0.10 9.02
CA LYS A 236 -30.70 -0.62 8.46
C LYS A 236 -31.00 0.11 7.15
N GLY A 237 -31.14 -0.62 6.05
CA GLY A 237 -31.42 -0.05 4.73
C GLY A 237 -30.20 0.07 3.83
N THR A 238 -28.99 -0.25 4.30
CA THR A 238 -27.77 -0.33 3.46
C THR A 238 -27.96 -1.27 2.27
N GLU A 239 -28.82 -2.29 2.39
CA GLU A 239 -29.18 -3.19 1.28
C GLU A 239 -29.91 -2.49 0.12
N ASN A 240 -30.51 -1.32 0.35
CA ASN A 240 -31.21 -0.51 -0.65
C ASN A 240 -30.38 0.70 -1.11
N ASP A 241 -29.19 0.90 -0.53
CA ASP A 241 -28.26 1.97 -0.91
C ASP A 241 -27.77 1.74 -2.35
N PRO A 242 -27.78 2.78 -3.22
CA PRO A 242 -27.30 2.68 -4.60
C PRO A 242 -25.90 2.06 -4.76
N ARG A 243 -25.03 2.23 -3.76
CA ARG A 243 -23.68 1.65 -3.73
C ARG A 243 -23.69 0.12 -3.70
N PHE A 244 -24.70 -0.49 -3.07
CA PHE A 244 -24.70 -1.91 -2.75
C PHE A 244 -25.87 -2.71 -3.33
N VAL A 245 -26.99 -2.08 -3.65
CA VAL A 245 -28.26 -2.73 -4.02
C VAL A 245 -28.11 -3.74 -5.17
N SER A 246 -27.26 -3.46 -6.16
CA SER A 246 -27.03 -4.31 -7.32
C SER A 246 -26.12 -5.52 -7.07
N TYR A 247 -25.46 -5.58 -5.91
CA TYR A 247 -24.41 -6.56 -5.61
C TYR A 247 -24.67 -7.35 -4.31
N GLY A 248 -25.40 -6.76 -3.37
CA GLY A 248 -25.53 -7.22 -2.00
C GLY A 248 -24.42 -6.68 -1.09
N LEU A 249 -24.50 -7.05 0.20
CA LEU A 249 -23.61 -6.53 1.24
C LEU A 249 -22.40 -7.43 1.47
N ALA A 250 -21.23 -6.80 1.70
CA ALA A 250 -20.04 -7.50 2.17
C ALA A 250 -20.24 -8.05 3.60
N PRO A 251 -19.53 -9.12 4.00
CA PRO A 251 -19.61 -9.63 5.37
C PRO A 251 -19.19 -8.57 6.42
N LYS A 252 -19.83 -8.58 7.60
CA LYS A 252 -19.52 -7.61 8.68
C LYS A 252 -18.06 -7.62 9.15
N SER A 253 -17.40 -8.77 9.05
CA SER A 253 -15.98 -8.93 9.41
C SER A 253 -15.01 -8.66 8.26
N LYS A 254 -15.52 -8.30 7.07
CA LYS A 254 -14.76 -8.10 5.83
C LYS A 254 -15.38 -6.98 4.99
N ALA A 255 -15.01 -5.73 5.30
CA ALA A 255 -15.45 -4.55 4.57
C ALA A 255 -14.78 -4.37 3.18
N ASP A 256 -13.86 -5.26 2.78
CA ASP A 256 -13.05 -5.12 1.55
C ASP A 256 -13.92 -4.81 0.31
N PHE A 257 -14.99 -5.57 0.09
CA PHE A 257 -15.92 -5.33 -1.02
C PHE A 257 -16.84 -4.12 -0.81
N ALA A 258 -17.12 -3.70 0.43
CA ALA A 258 -17.90 -2.49 0.68
C ALA A 258 -17.14 -1.25 0.21
N PHE A 259 -15.84 -1.17 0.52
CA PHE A 259 -14.96 -0.11 -0.01
C PHE A 259 -14.83 -0.16 -1.53
N LEU A 260 -14.62 -1.35 -2.11
CA LEU A 260 -14.55 -1.52 -3.57
C LEU A 260 -15.83 -1.02 -4.25
N LEU A 261 -17.01 -1.41 -3.75
CA LEU A 261 -18.28 -1.01 -4.32
C LEU A 261 -18.53 0.50 -4.18
N HIS A 262 -18.17 1.11 -3.05
CA HIS A 262 -18.26 2.55 -2.87
C HIS A 262 -17.35 3.31 -3.85
N GLY A 263 -16.08 2.92 -3.98
CA GLY A 263 -15.19 3.53 -4.98
C GLY A 263 -15.71 3.33 -6.43
N TYR A 264 -16.25 2.15 -6.74
CA TYR A 264 -16.81 1.88 -8.05
C TYR A 264 -18.08 2.68 -8.35
N TYR A 265 -18.90 2.94 -7.32
CA TYR A 265 -20.08 3.81 -7.42
C TYR A 265 -19.68 5.21 -7.88
N HIS A 266 -18.64 5.80 -7.26
CA HIS A 266 -18.10 7.12 -7.58
C HIS A 266 -17.19 7.19 -8.83
N LEU A 267 -17.09 6.12 -9.62
CA LEU A 267 -16.30 6.14 -10.86
C LEU A 267 -17.11 6.68 -12.05
N LYS A 268 -16.58 7.59 -12.87
CA LYS A 268 -17.21 7.94 -14.16
C LYS A 268 -17.26 6.75 -15.10
N ASP A 269 -18.17 6.78 -16.08
CA ASP A 269 -18.24 5.74 -17.13
C ASP A 269 -16.94 5.59 -17.94
N THR A 270 -16.21 6.69 -18.12
CA THR A 270 -14.90 6.73 -18.78
C THR A 270 -13.74 6.60 -17.79
N GLY A 271 -14.02 6.42 -16.50
CA GLY A 271 -13.04 6.43 -15.42
C GLY A 271 -12.25 5.13 -15.30
N VAL A 272 -11.13 5.20 -14.59
CA VAL A 272 -10.35 4.02 -14.19
C VAL A 272 -10.20 4.00 -12.67
N MET A 273 -10.64 2.92 -12.04
CA MET A 273 -10.45 2.69 -10.60
C MET A 273 -9.33 1.69 -10.38
N CYS A 274 -8.48 1.96 -9.41
CA CYS A 274 -7.42 1.06 -8.96
C CYS A 274 -7.50 0.93 -7.44
N ILE A 275 -7.68 -0.30 -6.95
CA ILE A 275 -7.80 -0.57 -5.52
C ILE A 275 -6.85 -1.68 -5.08
N VAL A 276 -6.14 -1.46 -3.97
CA VAL A 276 -5.28 -2.47 -3.33
C VAL A 276 -6.09 -3.26 -2.32
N LEU A 277 -6.08 -4.59 -2.43
CA LEU A 277 -6.77 -5.48 -1.50
C LEU A 277 -5.94 -6.73 -1.17
N PRO A 278 -6.23 -7.42 -0.05
CA PRO A 278 -5.75 -8.78 0.16
C PRO A 278 -6.33 -9.75 -0.86
N HIS A 279 -5.61 -10.81 -1.22
CA HIS A 279 -6.07 -11.81 -2.22
C HIS A 279 -7.40 -12.49 -1.89
N GLY A 280 -7.84 -12.47 -0.63
CA GLY A 280 -9.09 -13.12 -0.23
C GLY A 280 -10.31 -12.65 -1.03
N VAL A 281 -10.36 -11.38 -1.47
CA VAL A 281 -11.47 -10.88 -2.32
C VAL A 281 -11.59 -11.63 -3.65
N LEU A 282 -10.48 -12.20 -4.13
CA LEU A 282 -10.40 -12.92 -5.40
C LEU A 282 -11.06 -14.31 -5.33
N PHE A 283 -11.10 -14.95 -4.16
CA PHE A 283 -11.51 -16.36 -4.07
C PHE A 283 -12.48 -16.71 -2.93
N ARG A 284 -12.69 -15.83 -1.93
CA ARG A 284 -13.66 -16.10 -0.86
C ARG A 284 -15.06 -16.28 -1.44
N GLY A 285 -15.79 -17.27 -0.92
CA GLY A 285 -17.13 -17.64 -1.36
C GLY A 285 -18.23 -16.82 -0.69
N GLY A 286 -19.45 -17.37 -0.62
CA GLY A 286 -20.56 -16.77 0.12
C GLY A 286 -20.99 -15.40 -0.43
N ALA A 287 -21.10 -14.40 0.45
CA ALA A 287 -21.51 -13.04 0.05
C ALA A 287 -20.49 -12.40 -0.91
N GLU A 288 -19.21 -12.54 -0.64
CA GLU A 288 -18.13 -11.99 -1.48
C GLU A 288 -18.09 -12.65 -2.86
N GLY A 289 -18.34 -13.96 -2.92
CA GLY A 289 -18.47 -14.66 -4.20
C GLY A 289 -19.62 -14.14 -5.05
N ARG A 290 -20.77 -13.78 -4.45
CA ARG A 290 -21.91 -13.17 -5.16
C ARG A 290 -21.58 -11.78 -5.68
N ILE A 291 -20.95 -10.93 -4.86
CA ILE A 291 -20.53 -9.58 -5.26
C ILE A 291 -19.53 -9.67 -6.43
N ARG A 292 -18.51 -10.51 -6.30
CA ARG A 292 -17.49 -10.74 -7.33
C ARG A 292 -18.11 -11.23 -8.64
N LYS A 293 -19.03 -12.20 -8.57
CA LYS A 293 -19.77 -12.68 -9.74
C LYS A 293 -20.53 -11.55 -10.44
N ALA A 294 -21.29 -10.73 -9.70
CA ALA A 294 -22.03 -9.62 -10.28
C ALA A 294 -21.11 -8.56 -10.91
N LEU A 295 -19.97 -8.25 -10.29
CA LEU A 295 -18.94 -7.38 -10.88
C LEU A 295 -18.39 -7.94 -12.20
N LEU A 296 -18.10 -9.25 -12.27
CA LEU A 296 -17.59 -9.91 -13.46
C LEU A 296 -18.64 -10.01 -14.58
N GLU A 297 -19.89 -10.31 -14.23
CA GLU A 297 -21.00 -10.37 -15.20
C GLU A 297 -21.25 -9.02 -15.88
N ASN A 298 -21.02 -7.92 -15.16
CA ASN A 298 -21.07 -6.55 -15.66
C ASN A 298 -19.77 -6.08 -16.32
N GLY A 299 -18.72 -6.91 -16.37
CA GLY A 299 -17.42 -6.53 -16.92
C GLY A 299 -16.70 -5.45 -16.11
N ALA A 300 -17.01 -5.29 -14.83
CA ALA A 300 -16.45 -4.22 -14.00
C ALA A 300 -14.95 -4.42 -13.72
N ILE A 301 -14.53 -5.66 -13.47
CA ILE A 301 -13.12 -6.01 -13.19
C ILE A 301 -12.37 -6.15 -14.52
N ASP A 302 -11.41 -5.27 -14.76
CA ASP A 302 -10.62 -5.17 -15.99
C ASP A 302 -9.31 -5.94 -15.93
N THR A 303 -8.60 -5.80 -14.80
CA THR A 303 -7.28 -6.41 -14.56
C THR A 303 -7.11 -6.77 -13.09
N VAL A 304 -6.47 -7.91 -12.81
CA VAL A 304 -6.03 -8.34 -11.48
C VAL A 304 -4.51 -8.50 -11.49
N ILE A 305 -3.82 -7.69 -10.70
CA ILE A 305 -2.35 -7.70 -10.60
C ILE A 305 -1.97 -8.25 -9.23
N GLY A 306 -1.25 -9.37 -9.17
CA GLY A 306 -0.71 -9.93 -7.93
C GLY A 306 0.61 -9.25 -7.58
N LEU A 307 0.66 -8.49 -6.49
CA LEU A 307 1.88 -7.85 -6.03
C LEU A 307 2.76 -8.80 -5.20
N PRO A 308 4.07 -8.54 -5.12
CA PRO A 308 4.97 -9.25 -4.22
C PRO A 308 4.49 -9.20 -2.76
N ALA A 309 4.79 -10.27 -2.03
CA ALA A 309 4.64 -10.30 -0.58
C ALA A 309 5.57 -9.27 0.08
N ASN A 310 5.27 -8.90 1.32
CA ASN A 310 6.13 -8.04 2.15
C ASN A 310 6.50 -6.69 1.51
N ILE A 311 5.57 -6.06 0.78
CA ILE A 311 5.72 -4.67 0.29
C ILE A 311 5.20 -3.66 1.32
N PHE A 312 4.13 -4.01 2.03
CA PHE A 312 3.43 -3.11 2.95
C PHE A 312 4.02 -3.18 4.36
N PHE A 313 4.08 -2.03 5.06
CA PHE A 313 4.67 -1.97 6.41
C PHE A 313 3.88 -2.73 7.47
N ASN A 314 2.56 -2.81 7.32
CA ASN A 314 1.65 -3.42 8.30
C ASN A 314 1.45 -4.93 8.10
N THR A 315 1.86 -5.49 6.96
CA THR A 315 1.61 -6.90 6.62
C THR A 315 2.63 -7.48 5.65
N SER A 316 3.01 -8.73 5.87
CA SER A 316 3.88 -9.48 4.97
C SER A 316 3.12 -10.23 3.88
N ILE A 317 1.78 -10.20 3.89
CA ILE A 317 0.97 -10.93 2.90
C ILE A 317 1.15 -10.36 1.50
N PRO A 318 1.06 -11.18 0.44
CA PRO A 318 0.88 -10.67 -0.91
C PRO A 318 -0.49 -9.99 -1.03
N THR A 319 -0.52 -8.91 -1.80
CA THR A 319 -1.71 -8.11 -2.07
C THR A 319 -2.01 -8.12 -3.56
N THR A 320 -3.14 -7.56 -3.95
CA THR A 320 -3.50 -7.39 -5.35
C THR A 320 -3.93 -5.96 -5.63
N VAL A 321 -3.54 -5.44 -6.78
CA VAL A 321 -4.18 -4.26 -7.39
C VAL A 321 -5.26 -4.78 -8.32
N THR A 322 -6.52 -4.44 -8.02
CA THR A 322 -7.64 -4.70 -8.92
C THR A 322 -8.00 -3.42 -9.66
N VAL A 323 -8.00 -3.48 -10.98
CA VAL A 323 -8.39 -2.39 -11.86
C VAL A 323 -9.84 -2.59 -12.27
N LEU A 324 -10.66 -1.56 -12.09
CA LEU A 324 -12.06 -1.56 -12.49
C LEU A 324 -12.34 -0.43 -13.48
N LYS A 325 -13.23 -0.71 -14.42
CA LYS A 325 -13.75 0.28 -15.38
C LYS A 325 -15.25 0.06 -15.57
N LYS A 326 -15.94 1.10 -16.01
CA LYS A 326 -17.35 1.03 -16.44
C LYS A 326 -17.42 0.92 -17.96
N SER A 327 -18.60 0.57 -18.46
CA SER A 327 -18.94 0.62 -19.90
C SER A 327 -17.95 -0.09 -20.85
N ARG A 328 -17.32 -1.18 -20.38
CA ARG A 328 -16.42 -2.00 -21.20
C ARG A 328 -17.19 -2.80 -22.24
N THR A 329 -16.63 -2.91 -23.43
CA THR A 329 -17.18 -3.72 -24.53
C THR A 329 -16.94 -5.22 -24.33
N THR A 330 -15.86 -5.56 -23.63
CA THR A 330 -15.50 -6.95 -23.29
C THR A 330 -15.61 -7.19 -21.78
N ARG A 331 -15.72 -8.46 -21.41
CA ARG A 331 -15.77 -8.95 -20.02
C ARG A 331 -14.62 -9.90 -19.71
N ASP A 332 -13.55 -9.81 -20.49
CA ASP A 332 -12.29 -10.49 -20.20
C ASP A 332 -11.66 -9.91 -18.92
N VAL A 333 -10.74 -10.66 -18.31
CA VAL A 333 -9.95 -10.18 -17.17
C VAL A 333 -8.48 -10.47 -17.46
N LEU A 334 -7.65 -9.43 -17.45
CA LEU A 334 -6.21 -9.62 -17.53
C LEU A 334 -5.66 -9.98 -16.15
N PHE A 335 -4.96 -11.10 -16.05
CA PHE A 335 -4.21 -11.48 -14.86
C PHE A 335 -2.73 -11.18 -15.08
N ILE A 336 -2.09 -10.56 -14.09
CA ILE A 336 -0.63 -10.33 -14.08
C ILE A 336 -0.10 -10.84 -12.74
N ASP A 337 0.73 -11.89 -12.75
CA ASP A 337 1.44 -12.36 -11.57
C ASP A 337 2.79 -11.64 -11.44
N ALA A 338 2.77 -10.49 -10.78
CA ALA A 338 3.96 -9.72 -10.45
C ALA A 338 4.58 -10.13 -9.11
N SER A 339 4.24 -11.29 -8.53
CA SER A 339 4.70 -11.69 -7.19
C SER A 339 6.22 -11.83 -7.07
N LYS A 340 6.92 -12.02 -8.19
CA LYS A 340 8.38 -12.11 -8.30
C LYS A 340 9.05 -10.79 -8.73
N GLU A 341 8.27 -9.74 -8.99
CA GLU A 341 8.77 -8.43 -9.41
C GLU A 341 9.16 -7.58 -8.20
N PHE A 342 10.30 -7.84 -7.58
CA PHE A 342 10.80 -7.02 -6.49
C PHE A 342 12.31 -7.15 -6.32
N GLU A 343 12.90 -6.11 -5.74
CA GLU A 343 14.20 -6.19 -5.10
C GLU A 343 14.01 -6.45 -3.60
N LYS A 344 14.75 -7.44 -3.08
CA LYS A 344 14.70 -7.79 -1.66
C LYS A 344 15.52 -6.78 -0.85
N ALA A 345 14.86 -5.96 -0.04
CA ALA A 345 15.53 -5.10 0.93
C ALA A 345 15.48 -5.69 2.35
N LYS A 346 16.04 -4.96 3.31
CA LYS A 346 16.23 -5.44 4.70
C LYS A 346 14.92 -5.74 5.42
N ASN A 347 13.96 -4.83 5.34
CA ASN A 347 12.70 -4.91 6.08
C ASN A 347 11.50 -5.20 5.18
N GLN A 348 11.45 -4.58 3.99
CA GLN A 348 10.37 -4.73 3.01
C GLN A 348 10.94 -4.98 1.62
N ASN A 349 10.17 -5.69 0.79
CA ASN A 349 10.43 -5.82 -0.64
C ASN A 349 10.08 -4.50 -1.34
N HIS A 350 10.86 -4.15 -2.35
CA HIS A 350 10.71 -2.91 -3.09
C HIS A 350 10.44 -3.19 -4.56
N LEU A 351 9.39 -2.57 -5.11
CA LEU A 351 9.14 -2.51 -6.55
C LEU A 351 10.05 -1.44 -7.16
N THR A 352 11.00 -1.85 -7.99
CA THR A 352 11.87 -0.91 -8.73
C THR A 352 11.12 -0.27 -9.90
N ASP A 353 11.70 0.77 -10.48
CA ASP A 353 11.16 1.44 -11.67
C ASP A 353 10.99 0.46 -12.85
N ASP A 354 11.96 -0.44 -13.05
CA ASP A 354 11.90 -1.48 -14.08
C ASP A 354 10.75 -2.47 -13.82
N ASN A 355 10.52 -2.86 -12.55
CA ASN A 355 9.40 -3.71 -12.20
C ASN A 355 8.06 -3.01 -12.51
N ILE A 356 7.92 -1.75 -12.13
CA ILE A 356 6.71 -0.96 -12.38
C ILE A 356 6.46 -0.84 -13.90
N GLN A 357 7.50 -0.52 -14.67
CA GLN A 357 7.40 -0.36 -16.11
C GLN A 357 6.98 -1.66 -16.79
N LYS A 358 7.55 -2.81 -16.39
CA LYS A 358 7.17 -4.12 -16.91
C LYS A 358 5.69 -4.45 -16.65
N ILE A 359 5.20 -4.18 -15.44
CA ILE A 359 3.79 -4.39 -15.08
C ILE A 359 2.90 -3.47 -15.93
N LEU A 360 3.27 -2.19 -16.06
CA LEU A 360 2.52 -1.20 -16.82
C LEU A 360 2.44 -1.56 -18.31
N GLU A 361 3.56 -1.94 -18.93
CA GLU A 361 3.59 -2.37 -20.33
C GLU A 361 2.72 -3.61 -20.55
N THR A 362 2.73 -4.55 -19.62
CA THR A 362 1.88 -5.74 -19.69
C THR A 362 0.40 -5.39 -19.58
N TYR A 363 0.05 -4.47 -18.67
CA TYR A 363 -1.30 -3.92 -18.53
C TYR A 363 -1.78 -3.24 -19.82
N ILE A 364 -0.95 -2.38 -20.42
CA ILE A 364 -1.29 -1.63 -21.64
C ILE A 364 -1.49 -2.58 -22.82
N ASN A 365 -0.61 -3.57 -22.97
CA ASN A 365 -0.64 -4.49 -24.11
C ASN A 365 -1.79 -5.50 -24.06
N ARG A 366 -2.23 -5.89 -22.86
CA ARG A 366 -3.29 -6.90 -22.62
C ARG A 366 -3.08 -8.20 -23.43
N LYS A 367 -1.85 -8.72 -23.41
CA LYS A 367 -1.50 -9.97 -24.09
C LYS A 367 -0.98 -11.00 -23.09
N ASP A 368 -1.14 -12.26 -23.43
CA ASP A 368 -0.53 -13.35 -22.69
C ASP A 368 0.99 -13.22 -22.72
N VAL A 369 1.61 -13.46 -21.57
CA VAL A 369 3.05 -13.49 -21.39
C VAL A 369 3.38 -14.73 -20.58
N ASP A 370 4.25 -15.58 -21.14
CA ASP A 370 4.60 -16.88 -20.55
C ASP A 370 4.95 -16.73 -19.06
N LYS A 371 4.24 -17.49 -18.21
CA LYS A 371 4.37 -17.51 -16.75
C LYS A 371 4.26 -16.14 -16.05
N TYR A 372 3.61 -15.17 -16.68
CA TYR A 372 3.53 -13.81 -16.13
C TYR A 372 2.15 -13.18 -16.29
N ALA A 373 1.52 -13.30 -17.46
CA ALA A 373 0.20 -12.73 -17.70
C ALA A 373 -0.68 -13.60 -18.58
N HIS A 374 -1.99 -13.53 -18.34
CA HIS A 374 -3.01 -14.26 -19.12
C HIS A 374 -4.28 -13.41 -19.25
N LEU A 375 -4.78 -13.25 -20.47
CA LEU A 375 -6.04 -12.59 -20.75
C LEU A 375 -7.18 -13.62 -20.75
N ALA A 376 -7.79 -13.83 -19.57
CA ALA A 376 -8.85 -14.81 -19.42
C ALA A 376 -10.14 -14.33 -20.09
N SER A 377 -10.74 -15.21 -20.90
CA SER A 377 -12.06 -14.96 -21.47
C SER A 377 -13.16 -15.02 -20.41
N PHE A 378 -14.30 -14.38 -20.65
CA PHE A 378 -15.42 -14.46 -19.71
C PHE A 378 -15.94 -15.89 -19.50
N ASP A 379 -15.82 -16.77 -20.49
CA ASP A 379 -16.24 -18.17 -20.34
C ASP A 379 -15.26 -18.96 -19.48
N GLU A 380 -13.95 -18.73 -19.61
CA GLU A 380 -12.93 -19.29 -18.71
C GLU A 380 -13.14 -18.86 -17.24
N ILE A 381 -13.56 -17.61 -17.02
CA ILE A 381 -13.93 -17.10 -15.69
C ILE A 381 -15.14 -17.85 -15.12
N LYS A 382 -16.14 -18.19 -15.94
CA LYS A 382 -17.28 -19.00 -15.51
C LYS A 382 -16.89 -20.44 -15.21
N GLU A 383 -16.03 -21.04 -16.02
CA GLU A 383 -15.51 -22.40 -15.81
C GLU A 383 -14.77 -22.50 -14.48
N ASN A 384 -14.14 -21.40 -14.05
CA ASN A 384 -13.52 -21.26 -12.73
C ASN A 384 -14.48 -20.80 -11.62
N ASP A 385 -15.81 -20.86 -11.81
CA ASP A 385 -16.83 -20.44 -10.83
C ASP A 385 -16.62 -19.02 -10.30
N PHE A 386 -16.24 -18.10 -11.21
CA PHE A 386 -15.94 -16.70 -10.89
C PHE A 386 -14.83 -16.53 -9.83
N ASN A 387 -13.98 -17.55 -9.64
CA ASN A 387 -12.83 -17.50 -8.75
C ASN A 387 -11.64 -16.84 -9.46
N LEU A 388 -11.19 -15.70 -8.95
CA LEU A 388 -10.10 -14.90 -9.54
C LEU A 388 -8.74 -15.21 -8.91
N ASN A 389 -8.57 -16.36 -8.24
CA ASN A 389 -7.28 -16.74 -7.68
C ASN A 389 -6.23 -16.84 -8.80
N ILE A 390 -5.21 -15.99 -8.75
CA ILE A 390 -4.24 -15.77 -9.84
C ILE A 390 -3.62 -17.07 -10.38
N PRO A 391 -3.20 -18.04 -9.53
CA PRO A 391 -2.62 -19.31 -10.02
C PRO A 391 -3.55 -20.19 -10.86
N ARG A 392 -4.85 -19.87 -10.95
CA ARG A 392 -5.78 -20.55 -11.87
C ARG A 392 -5.61 -20.12 -13.33
N TYR A 393 -5.03 -18.94 -13.54
CA TYR A 393 -4.94 -18.27 -14.84
C TYR A 393 -3.48 -18.10 -15.29
N VAL A 394 -2.57 -17.88 -14.35
CA VAL A 394 -1.13 -17.74 -14.63
C VAL A 394 -0.40 -18.88 -13.94
N ASP A 395 0.03 -19.87 -14.72
CA ASP A 395 0.86 -20.96 -14.22
C ASP A 395 2.32 -20.51 -14.13
N THR A 396 2.81 -20.30 -12.90
CA THR A 396 4.20 -19.94 -12.62
C THR A 396 5.06 -21.12 -12.18
N THR A 397 4.54 -22.34 -12.26
CA THR A 397 5.27 -23.55 -11.86
C THR A 397 6.43 -23.81 -12.82
N GLU A 398 7.56 -24.24 -12.25
CA GLU A 398 8.68 -24.75 -13.05
C GLU A 398 8.46 -26.25 -13.24
N PRO A 399 8.47 -26.75 -14.49
CA PRO A 399 8.42 -28.19 -14.71
C PRO A 399 9.64 -28.82 -14.03
N GLU A 400 9.38 -29.83 -13.19
CA GLU A 400 10.46 -30.56 -12.52
C GLU A 400 11.44 -31.10 -13.56
N LYS A 401 12.74 -30.96 -13.29
CA LYS A 401 13.75 -31.51 -14.20
C LYS A 401 13.51 -33.02 -14.33
N PRO A 402 13.42 -33.56 -15.56
CA PRO A 402 13.22 -34.97 -15.75
C PRO A 402 14.34 -35.73 -15.05
N VAL A 403 13.96 -36.69 -14.19
CA VAL A 403 14.92 -37.54 -13.49
C VAL A 403 15.67 -38.36 -14.54
N ASP A 404 17.01 -38.24 -14.56
CA ASP A 404 17.85 -39.10 -15.37
C ASP A 404 17.85 -40.52 -14.78
N VAL A 405 16.88 -41.31 -15.22
CA VAL A 405 16.68 -42.69 -14.75
C VAL A 405 17.93 -43.54 -15.01
N VAL A 406 18.68 -43.25 -16.08
CA VAL A 406 19.91 -43.99 -16.41
C VAL A 406 21.00 -43.69 -15.38
N LYS A 407 21.16 -42.41 -15.01
CA LYS A 407 22.07 -42.01 -13.94
C LYS A 407 21.65 -42.60 -12.59
N VAL A 408 20.36 -42.55 -12.24
CA VAL A 408 19.86 -43.14 -10.98
C VAL A 408 20.15 -44.64 -10.92
N VAL A 409 19.94 -45.38 -12.00
CA VAL A 409 20.26 -46.82 -12.06
C VAL A 409 21.77 -47.06 -11.94
N ALA A 410 22.60 -46.21 -12.56
CA ALA A 410 24.06 -46.29 -12.42
C ALA A 410 24.52 -45.99 -10.99
N ASP A 411 23.93 -44.98 -10.34
CA ASP A 411 24.20 -44.61 -8.96
C ASP A 411 23.77 -45.73 -7.99
N ILE A 412 22.61 -46.37 -8.23
CA ILE A 412 22.17 -47.55 -7.45
C ILE A 412 23.19 -48.69 -7.58
N LYS A 413 23.58 -49.07 -8.80
CA LYS A 413 24.57 -50.14 -9.00
C LYS A 413 25.90 -49.83 -8.33
N LYS A 414 26.38 -48.59 -8.45
CA LYS A 414 27.62 -48.15 -7.81
C LYS A 414 27.51 -48.23 -6.28
N ASN A 415 26.39 -47.81 -5.73
CA ASN A 415 26.14 -47.89 -4.29
C ASN A 415 26.08 -49.35 -3.82
N ASP A 416 25.44 -50.25 -4.57
CA ASP A 416 25.39 -51.68 -4.26
C ASP A 416 26.79 -52.31 -4.28
N GLU A 417 27.61 -51.97 -5.29
CA GLU A 417 29.01 -52.40 -5.37
C GLU A 417 29.84 -51.87 -4.18
N GLU A 418 29.61 -50.62 -3.79
CA GLU A 418 30.29 -49.99 -2.67
C GLU A 418 29.86 -50.60 -1.32
N ILE A 419 28.57 -50.87 -1.14
CA ILE A 419 28.04 -51.59 0.03
C ILE A 419 28.64 -52.99 0.11
N ALA A 420 28.67 -53.74 -0.99
CA ALA A 420 29.27 -55.07 -1.01
C ALA A 420 30.77 -55.03 -0.66
N ARG A 421 31.51 -54.06 -1.20
CA ARG A 421 32.93 -53.85 -0.91
C ARG A 421 33.15 -53.53 0.57
N LEU A 422 32.44 -52.55 1.11
CA LEU A 422 32.58 -52.11 2.50
C LEU A 422 32.13 -53.20 3.48
N SER A 423 31.08 -53.94 3.17
CA SER A 423 30.61 -55.07 4.00
C SER A 423 31.63 -56.20 4.01
N SER A 424 32.28 -56.51 2.87
CA SER A 424 33.38 -57.47 2.82
C SER A 424 34.62 -57.03 3.60
N GLU A 425 34.99 -55.76 3.51
CA GLU A 425 36.10 -55.18 4.28
C GLU A 425 35.82 -55.22 5.78
N LEU A 426 34.60 -54.85 6.18
CA LEU A 426 34.16 -54.90 7.56
C LEU A 426 34.13 -56.33 8.11
N ALA A 427 33.69 -57.31 7.31
CA ALA A 427 33.74 -58.73 7.66
C ALA A 427 35.16 -59.22 7.93
N LYS A 428 36.13 -58.84 7.07
CA LYS A 428 37.56 -59.16 7.29
C LYS A 428 38.11 -58.52 8.56
N ASN A 429 37.77 -57.25 8.82
CA ASN A 429 38.17 -56.58 10.05
C ASN A 429 37.62 -57.29 11.30
N PHE A 430 36.38 -57.80 11.25
CA PHE A 430 35.86 -58.64 12.34
C PHE A 430 36.60 -59.97 12.45
N ASP A 431 37.10 -60.54 11.34
CA ASP A 431 37.89 -61.77 11.37
C ASP A 431 39.23 -61.63 12.10
N ASP A 432 39.86 -60.46 12.00
CA ASP A 432 41.12 -60.14 12.67
C ASP A 432 40.96 -59.83 14.17
N LEU A 433 39.74 -59.64 14.67
CA LEU A 433 39.48 -59.39 16.09
C LEU A 433 39.55 -60.68 16.91
N VAL A 434 40.20 -60.60 18.07
CA VAL A 434 40.28 -61.69 19.05
C VAL A 434 39.52 -61.27 20.32
N ALA A 435 38.57 -62.09 20.75
CA ALA A 435 37.81 -61.84 21.97
C ALA A 435 38.68 -62.09 23.22
N ASN A 436 38.56 -61.22 24.22
CA ASN A 436 39.32 -61.28 25.47
C ASN A 436 38.53 -61.87 26.65
N ASN A 437 37.24 -62.18 26.47
CA ASN A 437 36.38 -62.90 27.42
C ASN A 437 35.20 -63.59 26.68
N ASP A 438 34.46 -64.44 27.39
CA ASP A 438 33.38 -65.27 26.82
C ASP A 438 32.18 -64.46 26.29
N GLU A 439 31.90 -63.29 26.87
CA GLU A 439 30.80 -62.42 26.43
C GLU A 439 31.16 -61.75 25.10
N ALA A 440 32.37 -61.22 24.98
CA ALA A 440 32.93 -60.66 23.75
C ALA A 440 33.03 -61.73 22.65
N ALA A 441 33.34 -62.99 22.99
CA ALA A 441 33.39 -64.08 22.02
C ALA A 441 32.01 -64.38 21.41
N LYS A 442 30.94 -64.34 22.22
CA LYS A 442 29.57 -64.52 21.73
C LYS A 442 29.10 -63.34 20.87
N GLN A 443 29.40 -62.11 21.27
CA GLN A 443 29.06 -60.91 20.50
C GLN A 443 29.79 -60.87 19.15
N LEU A 444 31.09 -61.21 19.13
CA LEU A 444 31.88 -61.27 17.91
C LEU A 444 31.38 -62.38 16.97
N ALA A 445 30.97 -63.54 17.50
CA ALA A 445 30.39 -64.61 16.71
C ALA A 445 29.07 -64.18 16.02
N ALA A 446 28.19 -63.49 16.76
CA ALA A 446 26.93 -62.97 16.21
C ALA A 446 27.18 -61.90 15.12
N LEU A 447 28.16 -61.00 15.33
CA LEU A 447 28.55 -60.01 14.32
C LEU A 447 29.09 -60.66 13.05
N LYS A 448 29.98 -61.68 13.17
CA LYS A 448 30.51 -62.41 12.02
C LYS A 448 29.44 -63.18 11.24
N GLU A 449 28.39 -63.64 11.91
CA GLU A 449 27.27 -64.33 11.26
C GLU A 449 26.40 -63.39 10.43
N LEU A 450 26.23 -62.15 10.88
CA LEU A 450 25.48 -61.12 10.16
C LEU A 450 26.08 -60.79 8.79
N PHE A 451 27.40 -60.73 8.68
CA PHE A 451 28.13 -60.41 7.45
C PHE A 451 28.55 -61.64 6.62
N LYS A 452 28.11 -62.85 6.98
CA LYS A 452 28.38 -64.09 6.21
C LYS A 452 27.33 -64.40 5.13
N ASN A 453 26.18 -63.73 5.17
CA ASN A 453 25.00 -64.04 4.36
C ASN A 453 24.62 -62.93 3.34
N GLU A 454 25.48 -61.94 3.13
CA GLU A 454 25.44 -60.99 2.01
C GLU A 454 26.61 -61.28 1.07
#